data_AF-A0A523NHN1-F1
#
_entry.id   AF-A0A523NHN1-F1
#
_cell.length_a   1.000
_cell.length_b   1.000
_cell.length_c   1.000
_cell.angle_alpha   90.00
_cell.angle_beta   90.00
_cell.angle_gamma   90.00
#
_symmetry.space_group_name_H-M   'P 1'
#
loop_
_entity.id
_entity.type
_entity.pdbx_description
1 polymer ?
#
loop_
_entity_poly.entity_id
_entity_poly.type
_entity_poly.pdbx_seq_one_letter_code
_entity_poly.pdbx_strand_id
1 'polypeptide(L)'
;MSRALANLVVVLLVVIAPQVAADNLVVNGDFESGNEDFLSEYRYSPGDLSEPGTYDVLANPASAHPQGQSYGDHTSGQGSMLAANGATVPGLPVWQQVVAVASNSSYDFCIWISTWDSSSPVPADLHVVISTEQQSVELQVSAPQVPGVWERVCVSWYSASATSAEITVTDANLSAGSNDFAIDDISLRSPCPDPDGDGDVGIGDFRLVLAQWGQCPPQCVGDIDGDNIVGIIDLLLVLANWGPCP
;
A
#
# COMPACT_ATOMS: atom_id res chain seq x y z
N MET A 1 -69.15 10.37 17.01
CA MET A 1 -67.90 11.11 16.77
C MET A 1 -66.74 10.13 16.92
N SER A 2 -66.34 9.48 15.82
CA SER A 2 -65.27 8.47 15.82
C SER A 2 -63.92 9.18 15.66
N ARG A 3 -62.99 8.98 16.59
CA ARG A 3 -61.62 9.48 16.50
C ARG A 3 -60.78 8.45 15.74
N ALA A 4 -60.35 8.80 14.53
CA ALA A 4 -59.38 8.01 13.78
C ALA A 4 -57.98 8.21 14.40
N LEU A 5 -57.36 7.12 14.82
CA LEU A 5 -55.95 7.06 15.20
C LEU A 5 -55.12 7.03 13.91
N ALA A 6 -54.26 8.03 13.70
CA ALA A 6 -53.29 8.03 12.62
C ALA A 6 -52.07 7.20 13.09
N ASN A 7 -51.88 6.03 12.48
CA ASN A 7 -50.65 5.24 12.65
C ASN A 7 -49.50 5.97 11.95
N LEU A 8 -48.56 6.49 12.73
CA LEU A 8 -47.30 7.04 12.22
C LEU A 8 -46.37 5.87 11.91
N VAL A 9 -46.18 5.57 10.62
CA VAL A 9 -45.15 4.63 10.16
C VAL A 9 -43.87 5.42 9.97
N VAL A 10 -42.90 5.22 10.87
CA VAL A 10 -41.53 5.72 10.67
C VAL A 10 -40.83 4.73 9.75
N VAL A 11 -40.68 5.11 8.48
CA VAL A 11 -39.82 4.39 7.53
C VAL A 11 -38.39 4.86 7.79
N LEU A 12 -37.60 4.01 8.43
CA LEU A 12 -36.15 4.23 8.53
C LEU A 12 -35.57 4.03 7.13
N LEU A 13 -35.23 5.14 6.46
CA LEU A 13 -34.49 5.10 5.21
C LEU A 13 -33.04 4.75 5.56
N VAL A 14 -32.68 3.46 5.45
CA VAL A 14 -31.28 3.06 5.46
C VAL A 14 -30.71 3.54 4.13
N VAL A 15 -29.93 4.62 4.15
CA VAL A 15 -29.09 5.00 3.02
C VAL A 15 -27.97 3.96 2.99
N ILE A 16 -28.11 2.96 2.12
CA ILE A 16 -27.01 2.04 1.82
C ILE A 16 -26.10 2.82 0.88
N ALA A 17 -24.99 3.35 1.40
CA ALA A 17 -23.91 3.82 0.54
C ALA A 17 -23.47 2.62 -0.31
N PRO A 18 -23.23 2.79 -1.63
CA PRO A 18 -22.69 1.71 -2.42
C PRO A 18 -21.35 1.32 -1.79
N GLN A 19 -21.29 0.09 -1.31
CA GLN A 19 -20.08 -0.47 -0.74
C GLN A 19 -19.16 -0.84 -1.89
N VAL A 20 -18.17 0.02 -2.14
CA VAL A 20 -17.04 -0.34 -2.99
C VAL A 20 -16.31 -1.45 -2.24
N ALA A 21 -16.21 -2.65 -2.81
CA ALA A 21 -15.23 -3.63 -2.33
C ALA A 21 -13.87 -2.91 -2.29
N ALA A 22 -13.05 -3.15 -1.27
CA ALA A 22 -11.84 -2.38 -1.02
C ALA A 22 -10.71 -2.66 -2.04
N ASP A 23 -10.95 -2.37 -3.32
CA ASP A 23 -9.97 -2.46 -4.38
C ASP A 23 -8.74 -1.64 -4.01
N ASN A 24 -7.57 -2.08 -4.50
CA ASN A 24 -6.38 -1.27 -4.46
C ASN A 24 -6.67 0.11 -5.06
N LEU A 25 -6.54 1.17 -4.27
CA LEU A 25 -6.75 2.54 -4.75
C LEU A 25 -5.61 2.98 -5.67
N VAL A 26 -4.46 2.32 -5.57
CA VAL A 26 -3.36 2.48 -6.53
C VAL A 26 -3.68 1.70 -7.80
N VAL A 27 -3.65 2.39 -8.94
CA VAL A 27 -3.81 1.79 -10.26
C VAL A 27 -2.44 1.43 -10.83
N ASN A 28 -2.36 0.29 -11.53
CA ASN A 28 -1.12 -0.22 -12.13
C ASN A 28 0.05 -0.34 -11.13
N GLY A 29 -0.27 -0.68 -9.87
CA GLY A 29 0.73 -0.85 -8.82
C GLY A 29 1.61 -2.10 -9.01
N ASP A 30 1.13 -3.08 -9.78
CA ASP A 30 1.81 -4.31 -10.23
C ASP A 30 2.52 -4.13 -11.58
N PHE A 31 2.44 -2.93 -12.18
CA PHE A 31 3.10 -2.58 -13.44
C PHE A 31 2.72 -3.41 -14.68
N GLU A 32 1.67 -4.23 -14.64
CA GLU A 32 1.22 -5.07 -15.76
C GLU A 32 0.62 -4.27 -16.93
N SER A 33 0.25 -3.01 -16.69
CA SER A 33 -0.15 -2.07 -17.75
C SER A 33 1.05 -1.30 -18.34
N GLY A 34 2.28 -1.64 -17.95
CA GLY A 34 3.50 -1.02 -18.43
C GLY A 34 3.77 0.35 -17.80
N ASN A 35 4.41 1.24 -18.55
CA ASN A 35 4.74 2.61 -18.11
C ASN A 35 3.55 3.57 -18.25
N GLU A 36 2.44 3.26 -17.57
CA GLU A 36 1.17 3.99 -17.59
C GLU A 36 0.68 4.24 -16.15
N ASP A 37 -0.23 5.20 -15.97
CA ASP A 37 -0.95 5.50 -14.71
C ASP A 37 -0.10 5.98 -13.51
N PHE A 38 1.21 6.17 -13.65
CA PHE A 38 2.06 6.83 -12.65
C PHE A 38 2.94 7.93 -13.28
N LEU A 39 3.47 8.80 -12.43
CA LEU A 39 4.45 9.83 -12.79
C LEU A 39 5.83 9.45 -12.26
N SER A 40 6.86 9.92 -12.96
CA SER A 40 8.26 9.80 -12.54
C SER A 40 9.04 11.03 -13.01
N GLU A 41 9.94 11.53 -12.16
CA GLU A 41 10.95 12.50 -12.56
C GLU A 41 12.26 11.83 -12.98
N TYR A 42 12.37 10.51 -12.81
CA TYR A 42 13.43 9.73 -13.46
C TYR A 42 13.15 9.68 -14.96
N ARG A 43 14.21 9.51 -15.76
CA ARG A 43 14.06 9.38 -17.21
C ARG A 43 13.69 7.94 -17.57
N TYR A 44 12.50 7.74 -18.14
CA TYR A 44 12.13 6.45 -18.72
C TYR A 44 13.12 6.04 -19.84
N SER A 45 13.71 4.86 -19.71
CA SER A 45 14.80 4.37 -20.57
C SER A 45 14.66 2.87 -20.83
N PRO A 46 13.73 2.46 -21.73
CA PRO A 46 13.40 1.06 -21.91
C PRO A 46 14.58 0.24 -22.45
N GLY A 47 14.93 -0.83 -21.73
CA GLY A 47 16.03 -1.72 -22.05
C GLY A 47 17.44 -1.16 -21.80
N ASP A 48 17.57 0.01 -21.17
CA ASP A 48 18.87 0.61 -20.86
C ASP A 48 18.82 1.42 -19.55
N LEU A 49 19.29 0.79 -18.47
CA LEU A 49 19.41 1.40 -17.13
C LEU A 49 20.86 1.76 -16.80
N SER A 50 21.68 2.12 -17.80
CA SER A 50 23.11 2.43 -17.57
C SER A 50 23.36 3.81 -16.94
N GLU A 51 22.43 4.75 -17.13
CA GLU A 51 22.58 6.12 -16.64
C GLU A 51 21.82 6.32 -15.30
N PRO A 52 22.45 6.93 -14.28
CA PRO A 52 21.78 7.26 -13.02
C PRO A 52 20.53 8.11 -13.21
N GLY A 53 19.48 7.84 -12.42
CA GLY A 53 18.19 8.53 -12.53
C GLY A 53 17.37 8.10 -13.74
N THR A 54 17.56 6.86 -14.20
CA THR A 54 16.71 6.23 -15.22
C THR A 54 15.87 5.11 -14.63
N TYR A 55 14.75 4.80 -15.27
CA TYR A 55 13.91 3.66 -14.91
C TYR A 55 13.33 2.98 -16.14
N ASP A 56 12.90 1.74 -15.96
CA ASP A 56 12.16 0.96 -16.95
C ASP A 56 11.08 0.12 -16.24
N VAL A 57 10.05 -0.27 -16.99
CA VAL A 57 9.04 -1.25 -16.60
C VAL A 57 9.29 -2.52 -17.38
N LEU A 58 9.82 -3.55 -16.70
CA LEU A 58 10.39 -4.73 -17.34
C LEU A 58 10.21 -5.99 -16.50
N ALA A 59 10.35 -7.17 -17.11
CA ALA A 59 10.19 -8.44 -16.41
C ALA A 59 11.46 -8.98 -15.74
N ASN A 60 12.64 -8.50 -16.14
CA ASN A 60 13.93 -8.97 -15.65
C ASN A 60 15.01 -7.88 -15.74
N PRO A 61 15.56 -7.37 -14.62
CA PRO A 61 16.55 -6.29 -14.64
C PRO A 61 17.83 -6.60 -15.44
N ALA A 62 18.23 -7.87 -15.52
CA ALA A 62 19.37 -8.31 -16.31
C ALA A 62 19.21 -8.05 -17.82
N SER A 63 17.98 -7.78 -18.29
CA SER A 63 17.71 -7.40 -19.69
C SER A 63 18.06 -5.94 -20.01
N ALA A 64 18.12 -5.07 -18.99
CA ALA A 64 18.34 -3.63 -19.16
C ALA A 64 19.68 -3.14 -18.60
N HIS A 65 20.39 -3.97 -17.83
CA HIS A 65 21.73 -3.62 -17.31
C HIS A 65 22.66 -4.85 -17.17
N PRO A 66 23.94 -4.80 -17.59
CA PRO A 66 24.87 -5.93 -17.48
C PRO A 66 25.17 -6.40 -16.05
N GLN A 67 25.04 -5.52 -15.05
CA GLN A 67 25.19 -5.87 -13.64
C GLN A 67 23.84 -6.25 -12.98
N GLY A 68 22.76 -6.29 -13.75
CA GLY A 68 21.46 -6.70 -13.26
C GLY A 68 21.43 -8.17 -12.88
N GLN A 69 21.00 -8.44 -11.66
CA GLN A 69 20.64 -9.78 -11.23
C GLN A 69 19.42 -10.25 -12.04
N SER A 70 19.43 -11.51 -12.47
CA SER A 70 18.29 -12.09 -13.18
C SER A 70 17.27 -12.64 -12.19
N TYR A 71 16.09 -12.03 -12.12
CA TYR A 71 14.92 -12.47 -11.36
C TYR A 71 13.64 -11.84 -11.95
N GLY A 72 12.46 -12.32 -11.53
CA GLY A 72 11.15 -11.86 -12.00
C GLY A 72 10.45 -10.90 -11.03
N ASP A 73 9.32 -10.34 -11.45
CA ASP A 73 8.39 -9.53 -10.63
C ASP A 73 7.96 -10.27 -9.36
N HIS A 74 7.42 -9.51 -8.41
CA HIS A 74 6.89 -10.07 -7.18
C HIS A 74 5.55 -10.78 -7.40
N THR A 75 4.67 -10.24 -8.24
CA THR A 75 3.29 -10.72 -8.40
C THR A 75 3.22 -12.17 -8.90
N SER A 76 3.97 -12.51 -9.95
CA SER A 76 3.89 -13.81 -10.64
C SER A 76 5.24 -14.45 -10.95
N GLY A 77 6.33 -13.69 -10.91
CA GLY A 77 7.66 -14.07 -11.37
C GLY A 77 7.83 -14.11 -12.90
N GLN A 78 6.83 -13.67 -13.68
CA GLN A 78 6.85 -13.54 -15.14
C GLN A 78 6.30 -12.20 -15.66
N GLY A 79 5.71 -11.39 -14.79
CA GLY A 79 5.16 -10.07 -15.06
C GLY A 79 6.22 -8.98 -15.07
N SER A 80 5.80 -7.74 -14.97
CA SER A 80 6.62 -6.54 -15.01
C SER A 80 6.85 -5.98 -13.62
N MET A 81 7.95 -5.27 -13.44
CA MET A 81 8.25 -4.47 -12.26
C MET A 81 8.82 -3.13 -12.71
N LEU A 82 8.78 -2.11 -11.87
CA LEU A 82 9.58 -0.91 -12.10
C LEU A 82 11.00 -1.14 -11.57
N ALA A 83 11.99 -1.12 -12.46
CA ALA A 83 13.41 -1.18 -12.11
C ALA A 83 14.06 0.18 -12.36
N ALA A 84 14.79 0.70 -11.36
CA ALA A 84 15.41 2.02 -11.41
C ALA A 84 16.92 1.93 -11.17
N ASN A 85 17.69 2.69 -11.95
CA ASN A 85 19.06 3.05 -11.62
C ASN A 85 19.03 4.32 -10.76
N GLY A 86 19.49 4.20 -9.52
CA GLY A 86 19.32 5.24 -8.50
C GLY A 86 19.85 6.61 -8.94
N ALA A 87 19.15 7.68 -8.58
CA ALA A 87 19.56 9.03 -8.96
C ALA A 87 20.69 9.55 -8.07
N THR A 88 21.56 10.38 -8.65
CA THR A 88 22.56 11.15 -7.89
C THR A 88 22.06 12.55 -7.51
N VAL A 89 20.82 12.86 -7.87
CA VAL A 89 20.13 14.13 -7.60
C VAL A 89 19.04 13.87 -6.56
N PRO A 90 19.01 14.62 -5.44
CA PRO A 90 18.03 14.40 -4.38
C PRO A 90 16.62 14.75 -4.80
N GLY A 91 15.65 14.03 -4.22
CA GLY A 91 14.25 14.44 -4.21
C GLY A 91 13.50 14.25 -5.53
N LEU A 92 14.07 13.50 -6.47
CA LEU A 92 13.38 13.10 -7.70
C LEU A 92 12.44 11.92 -7.40
N PRO A 93 11.12 12.04 -7.59
CA PRO A 93 10.21 10.91 -7.55
C PRO A 93 10.59 9.85 -8.59
N VAL A 94 10.82 8.62 -8.14
CA VAL A 94 10.90 7.47 -9.04
C VAL A 94 9.50 7.00 -9.45
N TRP A 95 8.53 7.15 -8.55
CA TRP A 95 7.13 6.81 -8.75
C TRP A 95 6.26 7.77 -7.96
N GLN A 96 5.16 8.21 -8.56
CA GLN A 96 4.16 9.07 -7.92
C GLN A 96 2.77 8.80 -8.49
N GLN A 97 1.75 8.81 -7.64
CA GLN A 97 0.35 8.78 -8.05
C GLN A 97 -0.53 9.57 -7.07
N VAL A 98 -1.56 10.23 -7.61
CA VAL A 98 -2.62 10.85 -6.81
C VAL A 98 -3.83 9.92 -6.81
N VAL A 99 -4.25 9.48 -5.63
CA VAL A 99 -5.36 8.56 -5.43
C VAL A 99 -6.53 9.24 -4.72
N ALA A 100 -7.75 8.89 -5.12
CA ALA A 100 -8.96 9.33 -4.42
C ALA A 100 -9.14 8.50 -3.15
N VAL A 101 -9.41 9.16 -2.02
CA VAL A 101 -9.61 8.50 -0.72
C VAL A 101 -10.92 8.97 -0.08
N ALA A 102 -11.50 8.13 0.77
CA ALA A 102 -12.59 8.55 1.62
C ALA A 102 -12.04 9.33 2.82
N SER A 103 -12.73 10.40 3.20
CA SER A 103 -12.41 11.15 4.42
C SER A 103 -12.78 10.34 5.67
N ASN A 104 -11.99 10.52 6.72
CA ASN A 104 -12.10 9.87 8.02
C ASN A 104 -11.99 8.34 7.91
N SER A 105 -11.04 7.89 7.08
CA SER A 105 -10.83 6.47 6.80
C SER A 105 -9.36 6.13 6.99
N SER A 106 -9.12 4.96 7.56
CA SER A 106 -7.78 4.37 7.63
C SER A 106 -7.49 3.61 6.35
N TYR A 107 -6.20 3.53 6.01
CA TYR A 107 -5.66 2.81 4.87
C TYR A 107 -4.33 2.19 5.25
N ASP A 108 -4.02 1.06 4.64
CA ASP A 108 -2.67 0.50 4.65
C ASP A 108 -2.04 0.72 3.28
N PHE A 109 -0.93 1.45 3.28
CA PHE A 109 -0.05 1.52 2.13
C PHE A 109 0.95 0.38 2.23
N CYS A 110 1.15 -0.36 1.15
CA CYS A 110 2.18 -1.39 1.06
C CYS A 110 2.93 -1.29 -0.27
N ILE A 111 4.21 -1.65 -0.25
CA ILE A 111 5.08 -1.71 -1.42
C ILE A 111 6.03 -2.91 -1.27
N TRP A 112 6.34 -3.57 -2.38
CA TRP A 112 7.42 -4.54 -2.45
C TRP A 112 8.66 -3.91 -3.05
N ILE A 113 9.80 -4.18 -2.43
CA ILE A 113 11.10 -3.60 -2.79
C ILE A 113 12.14 -4.70 -2.92
N SER A 114 13.00 -4.58 -3.92
CA SER A 114 14.17 -5.45 -4.12
C SER A 114 15.36 -4.64 -4.59
N THR A 115 16.57 -5.12 -4.30
CA THR A 115 17.79 -4.65 -4.98
C THR A 115 17.99 -5.47 -6.24
N TRP A 116 18.30 -4.82 -7.37
CA TRP A 116 18.62 -5.56 -8.60
C TRP A 116 20.10 -5.57 -8.96
N ASP A 117 20.92 -4.65 -8.45
CA ASP A 117 22.37 -4.69 -8.71
C ASP A 117 23.01 -5.91 -8.02
N SER A 118 23.52 -6.84 -8.84
CA SER A 118 24.20 -8.08 -8.42
C SER A 118 25.42 -7.86 -7.52
N SER A 119 25.93 -6.64 -7.50
CA SER A 119 27.13 -6.24 -6.78
C SER A 119 26.88 -5.22 -5.67
N SER A 120 25.63 -4.98 -5.26
CA SER A 120 25.25 -3.87 -4.37
C SER A 120 25.70 -4.04 -2.90
N PRO A 121 26.76 -3.35 -2.41
CA PRO A 121 27.06 -3.25 -0.96
C PRO A 121 26.19 -2.20 -0.23
N VAL A 122 25.52 -1.31 -0.96
CA VAL A 122 24.75 -0.18 -0.41
C VAL A 122 23.39 -0.08 -1.12
N PRO A 123 22.30 -0.58 -0.52
CA PRO A 123 20.98 -0.59 -1.13
C PRO A 123 20.39 0.80 -1.21
N ALA A 124 19.38 0.95 -2.08
CA ALA A 124 18.54 2.15 -2.10
C ALA A 124 17.88 2.38 -0.73
N ASP A 125 17.61 3.65 -0.41
CA ASP A 125 16.92 4.04 0.81
C ASP A 125 15.64 4.77 0.43
N LEU A 126 14.55 4.03 0.27
CA LEU A 126 13.31 4.59 -0.24
C LEU A 126 12.60 5.39 0.84
N HIS A 127 12.26 6.62 0.48
CA HIS A 127 11.40 7.48 1.25
C HIS A 127 10.05 7.58 0.56
N VAL A 128 9.05 6.95 1.19
CA VAL A 128 7.65 6.99 0.78
C VAL A 128 6.96 8.10 1.56
N VAL A 129 6.31 9.02 0.85
CA VAL A 129 5.54 10.10 1.44
C VAL A 129 4.10 9.99 0.95
N ILE A 130 3.16 9.87 1.90
CA ILE A 130 1.73 10.01 1.65
C ILE A 130 1.33 11.39 2.12
N SER A 131 1.03 12.28 1.19
CA SER A 131 0.74 13.68 1.47
C SER A 131 -0.69 14.05 1.08
N THR A 132 -1.27 14.94 1.87
CA THR A 132 -2.51 15.65 1.57
C THR A 132 -2.27 17.15 1.72
N GLU A 133 -3.28 17.97 1.42
CA GLU A 133 -3.21 19.41 1.68
C GLU A 133 -3.00 19.78 3.16
N GLN A 134 -3.25 18.84 4.10
CA GLN A 134 -3.27 19.11 5.54
C GLN A 134 -2.18 18.38 6.33
N GLN A 135 -1.69 17.23 5.84
CA GLN A 135 -0.76 16.37 6.56
C GLN A 135 0.14 15.59 5.59
N SER A 136 1.28 15.13 6.09
CA SER A 136 2.09 14.10 5.43
C SER A 136 2.48 13.02 6.45
N VAL A 137 2.52 11.78 5.98
CA VAL A 137 3.14 10.65 6.69
C VAL A 137 4.27 10.13 5.84
N GLU A 138 5.36 9.78 6.51
CA GLU A 138 6.62 9.39 5.90
C GLU A 138 7.01 7.99 6.39
N LEU A 139 7.51 7.18 5.48
CA LEU A 139 8.08 5.86 5.72
C LEU A 139 9.44 5.80 5.04
N GLN A 140 10.48 5.45 5.80
CA GLN A 140 11.82 5.20 5.27
C GLN A 140 12.11 3.70 5.31
N VAL A 141 12.57 3.17 4.19
CA VAL A 141 12.92 1.76 4.08
C VAL A 141 14.11 1.53 3.15
N SER A 142 15.12 0.85 3.68
CA SER A 142 16.25 0.40 2.88
C SER A 142 15.91 -0.88 2.13
N ALA A 143 16.32 -0.97 0.86
CA ALA A 143 16.13 -2.17 0.06
C ALA A 143 16.89 -3.38 0.65
N PRO A 144 16.43 -4.62 0.40
CA PRO A 144 17.15 -5.81 0.81
C PRO A 144 18.57 -5.84 0.23
N GLN A 145 19.56 -6.16 1.05
CA GLN A 145 20.97 -6.27 0.62
C GLN A 145 21.21 -7.41 -0.38
N VAL A 146 20.33 -8.41 -0.41
CA VAL A 146 20.47 -9.58 -1.28
C VAL A 146 19.71 -9.33 -2.58
N PRO A 147 20.38 -9.29 -3.74
CA PRO A 147 19.72 -8.99 -5.00
C PRO A 147 18.66 -10.03 -5.37
N GLY A 148 17.53 -9.57 -5.90
CA GLY A 148 16.40 -10.42 -6.32
C GLY A 148 15.58 -11.03 -5.19
N VAL A 149 15.78 -10.58 -3.95
CA VAL A 149 14.87 -10.88 -2.83
C VAL A 149 13.88 -9.73 -2.70
N TRP A 150 12.60 -10.06 -2.69
CA TRP A 150 11.51 -9.12 -2.46
C TRP A 150 11.19 -9.01 -0.97
N GLU A 151 11.07 -7.78 -0.47
CA GLU A 151 10.62 -7.49 0.89
C GLU A 151 9.40 -6.57 0.86
N ARG A 152 8.38 -6.89 1.67
CA ARG A 152 7.15 -6.10 1.78
C ARG A 152 7.27 -5.11 2.92
N VAL A 153 6.91 -3.87 2.64
CA VAL A 153 6.89 -2.79 3.62
C VAL A 153 5.52 -2.17 3.63
N CYS A 154 4.96 -1.94 4.81
CA CYS A 154 3.64 -1.33 4.94
C CYS A 154 3.64 -0.23 6.01
N VAL A 155 2.76 0.76 5.83
CA VAL A 155 2.46 1.79 6.81
C VAL A 155 0.96 2.08 6.83
N SER A 156 0.38 2.14 8.03
CA SER A 156 -1.00 2.57 8.20
C SER A 156 -1.09 4.10 8.20
N TRP A 157 -2.07 4.62 7.48
CA TRP A 157 -2.30 6.04 7.30
C TRP A 157 -3.79 6.37 7.48
N TYR A 158 -4.09 7.50 8.12
CA TYR A 158 -5.46 7.96 8.35
C TYR A 158 -5.72 9.23 7.54
N SER A 159 -6.78 9.22 6.72
CA SER A 159 -7.05 10.31 5.76
C SER A 159 -7.52 11.62 6.37
N ALA A 160 -7.98 11.62 7.62
CA ALA A 160 -8.57 12.78 8.28
C ALA A 160 -9.65 13.42 7.38
N SER A 161 -9.60 14.72 7.08
CA SER A 161 -10.59 15.35 6.20
C SER A 161 -10.26 15.25 4.70
N ALA A 162 -9.16 14.60 4.32
CA ALA A 162 -8.73 14.53 2.93
C ALA A 162 -9.67 13.66 2.08
N THR A 163 -9.80 14.01 0.81
CA THR A 163 -10.54 13.22 -0.20
C THR A 163 -9.64 12.77 -1.35
N SER A 164 -8.37 13.14 -1.30
CA SER A 164 -7.31 12.71 -2.19
C SER A 164 -5.99 12.66 -1.42
N ALA A 165 -5.09 11.77 -1.83
CA ALA A 165 -3.73 11.70 -1.33
C ALA A 165 -2.74 11.57 -2.49
N GLU A 166 -1.62 12.28 -2.42
CA GLU A 166 -0.49 12.07 -3.31
C GLU A 166 0.52 11.17 -2.61
N ILE A 167 0.83 10.04 -3.25
CA ILE A 167 1.83 9.10 -2.79
C ILE A 167 3.07 9.28 -3.67
N THR A 168 4.22 9.51 -3.04
CA THR A 168 5.49 9.72 -3.74
C THR A 168 6.53 8.79 -3.17
N VAL A 169 7.30 8.13 -4.05
CA VAL A 169 8.45 7.31 -3.69
C VAL A 169 9.70 7.99 -4.24
N THR A 170 10.69 8.21 -3.37
CA THR A 170 12.00 8.79 -3.71
C THR A 170 13.11 7.89 -3.18
N ASP A 171 14.27 7.88 -3.83
CA ASP A 171 15.49 7.29 -3.26
C ASP A 171 16.30 8.38 -2.53
N ALA A 172 16.54 8.17 -1.25
CA ALA A 172 17.36 9.04 -0.41
C ALA A 172 18.84 8.69 -0.46
N ASN A 173 19.19 7.49 -0.95
CA ASN A 173 20.58 7.12 -1.20
C ASN A 173 21.01 7.68 -2.56
N LEU A 174 21.97 8.59 -2.58
CA LEU A 174 22.45 9.26 -3.80
C LEU A 174 23.79 8.73 -4.30
N SER A 175 24.19 7.53 -3.85
CA SER A 175 25.41 6.88 -4.32
C SER A 175 25.35 6.71 -5.84
N ALA A 176 26.43 7.04 -6.55
CA ALA A 176 26.47 6.92 -8.01
C ALA A 176 26.54 5.46 -8.53
N GLY A 177 26.51 4.49 -7.61
CA GLY A 177 26.35 3.08 -7.92
C GLY A 177 25.85 2.33 -6.71
N SER A 178 25.34 1.12 -6.94
CA SER A 178 24.83 0.19 -5.94
C SER A 178 23.47 0.53 -5.32
N ASN A 179 22.94 1.74 -5.46
CA ASN A 179 21.59 2.12 -4.99
C ASN A 179 20.49 1.74 -5.99
N ASP A 180 20.67 0.65 -6.72
CA ASP A 180 19.80 0.23 -7.81
C ASP A 180 18.73 -0.76 -7.30
N PHE A 181 17.47 -0.43 -7.54
CA PHE A 181 16.34 -1.12 -6.91
C PHE A 181 15.18 -1.34 -7.87
N ALA A 182 14.33 -2.30 -7.52
CA ALA A 182 13.05 -2.53 -8.14
C ALA A 182 11.94 -2.36 -7.11
N ILE A 183 10.79 -1.86 -7.57
CA ILE A 183 9.55 -1.80 -6.80
C ILE A 183 8.43 -2.51 -7.56
N ASP A 184 7.51 -3.08 -6.80
CA ASP A 184 6.38 -3.81 -7.34
C ASP A 184 5.20 -3.85 -6.34
N ASP A 185 4.03 -4.26 -6.83
CA ASP A 185 2.81 -4.49 -6.05
C ASP A 185 2.47 -3.33 -5.08
N ILE A 186 2.58 -2.09 -5.57
CA ILE A 186 2.26 -0.88 -4.81
C ILE A 186 0.75 -0.86 -4.54
N SER A 187 0.37 -0.69 -3.27
CA SER A 187 -1.03 -0.66 -2.90
C SER A 187 -1.37 0.35 -1.82
N LEU A 188 -2.58 0.89 -1.91
CA LEU A 188 -3.26 1.61 -0.84
C LEU A 188 -4.65 1.00 -0.70
N ARG A 189 -4.90 0.27 0.38
CA ARG A 189 -6.15 -0.46 0.59
C ARG A 189 -6.78 -0.07 1.91
N SER A 190 -8.10 -0.15 2.00
CA SER A 190 -8.74 -0.09 3.31
C SER A 190 -8.33 -1.32 4.15
N PRO A 191 -8.16 -1.16 5.47
CA PRO A 191 -7.83 -2.29 6.35
C PRO A 191 -8.88 -3.40 6.21
N CYS A 192 -8.42 -4.64 6.26
CA CYS A 192 -9.26 -5.84 6.35
C CYS A 192 -9.12 -6.42 7.77
N PRO A 193 -9.92 -5.94 8.75
CA PRO A 193 -9.94 -6.50 10.09
C PRO A 193 -10.75 -7.80 10.13
N ASP A 194 -10.17 -8.85 9.55
CA ASP A 194 -10.68 -10.23 9.45
C ASP A 194 -9.86 -11.17 10.37
N PRO A 195 -10.08 -11.12 11.69
CA PRO A 195 -9.40 -11.98 12.65
C PRO A 195 -9.73 -13.47 12.56
N ASP A 196 -10.84 -13.90 11.93
CA ASP A 196 -11.10 -15.33 11.71
C ASP A 196 -10.52 -15.87 10.40
N GLY A 197 -10.12 -14.98 9.49
CA GLY A 197 -9.42 -15.27 8.25
C GLY A 197 -10.31 -15.91 7.19
N ASP A 198 -11.63 -15.71 7.25
CA ASP A 198 -12.58 -16.29 6.32
C ASP A 198 -12.77 -15.49 5.02
N GLY A 199 -12.15 -14.31 4.93
CA GLY A 199 -12.19 -13.40 3.79
C GLY A 199 -13.34 -12.39 3.84
N ASP A 200 -14.14 -12.37 4.90
CA ASP A 200 -15.24 -11.43 5.10
C ASP A 200 -15.21 -10.82 6.52
N VAL A 201 -15.07 -9.50 6.63
CA VAL A 201 -15.28 -8.80 7.91
C VAL A 201 -16.77 -8.84 8.27
N GLY A 202 -17.14 -9.62 9.28
CA GLY A 202 -18.53 -9.87 9.60
C GLY A 202 -18.81 -10.23 11.04
N ILE A 203 -19.88 -11.02 11.21
CA ILE A 203 -20.35 -11.41 12.54
C ILE A 203 -19.41 -12.41 13.22
N GLY A 204 -18.57 -13.12 12.45
CA GLY A 204 -17.50 -13.96 12.95
C GLY A 204 -16.46 -13.14 13.70
N ASP A 205 -15.91 -12.13 13.03
CA ASP A 205 -14.92 -11.20 13.57
C ASP A 205 -15.44 -10.40 14.75
N PHE A 206 -16.65 -9.88 14.62
CA PHE A 206 -17.31 -9.16 15.70
C PHE A 206 -17.40 -10.01 16.97
N ARG A 207 -17.73 -11.30 16.82
CA ARG A 207 -17.78 -12.23 17.95
C ARG A 207 -16.40 -12.52 18.49
N LEU A 208 -15.36 -12.61 17.65
CA LEU A 208 -13.98 -12.81 18.11
C LEU A 208 -13.48 -11.64 18.95
N VAL A 209 -13.69 -10.40 18.50
CA VAL A 209 -13.35 -9.19 19.27
C VAL A 209 -14.05 -9.20 20.62
N LEU A 210 -15.36 -9.47 20.66
CA LEU A 210 -16.08 -9.55 21.94
C LEU A 210 -15.63 -10.73 22.83
N ALA A 211 -15.22 -11.85 22.23
CA ALA A 211 -14.77 -13.03 22.97
C ALA A 211 -13.39 -12.82 23.63
N GLN A 212 -12.57 -11.94 23.07
CA GLN A 212 -11.20 -11.68 23.53
C GLN A 212 -11.05 -10.35 24.29
N TRP A 213 -12.16 -9.68 24.59
CA TRP A 213 -12.18 -8.36 25.25
C TRP A 213 -11.34 -8.28 26.52
N GLY A 214 -10.47 -7.27 26.59
CA GLY A 214 -9.57 -7.01 27.72
C GLY A 214 -8.09 -7.06 27.31
N GLN A 215 -7.22 -7.30 28.29
CA GLN A 215 -5.78 -7.39 28.02
C GLN A 215 -5.46 -8.61 27.16
N CYS A 216 -4.68 -8.36 26.12
CA CYS A 216 -4.24 -9.37 25.17
C CYS A 216 -2.73 -9.58 25.29
N PRO A 217 -2.26 -10.75 25.78
CA PRO A 217 -0.89 -11.17 25.57
C PRO A 217 -0.62 -11.39 24.07
N PRO A 218 0.64 -11.39 23.62
CA PRO A 218 0.97 -11.67 22.22
C PRO A 218 0.27 -12.97 21.79
N GLN A 219 -0.54 -12.90 20.72
CA GLN A 219 -1.35 -13.97 20.12
C GLN A 219 -2.89 -13.95 20.31
N CYS A 220 -3.53 -12.83 20.66
CA CYS A 220 -4.97 -12.72 20.37
C CYS A 220 -5.17 -12.10 18.98
N VAL A 221 -6.13 -12.63 18.23
CA VAL A 221 -6.46 -12.17 16.88
C VAL A 221 -7.40 -10.98 16.91
N GLY A 222 -8.15 -10.80 18.01
CA GLY A 222 -9.08 -9.69 18.20
C GLY A 222 -8.42 -8.35 18.57
N ASP A 223 -7.09 -8.31 18.78
CA ASP A 223 -6.31 -7.08 18.90
C ASP A 223 -5.88 -6.66 17.50
N ILE A 224 -6.72 -5.85 16.87
CA ILE A 224 -6.67 -5.48 15.47
C ILE A 224 -5.75 -4.28 15.26
N ASP A 225 -5.68 -3.35 16.23
CA ASP A 225 -4.78 -2.19 16.16
C ASP A 225 -3.39 -2.43 16.76
N GLY A 226 -3.19 -3.57 17.42
CA GLY A 226 -1.89 -4.04 17.92
C GLY A 226 -1.45 -3.36 19.22
N ASP A 227 -2.37 -2.74 19.97
CA ASP A 227 -2.06 -2.03 21.20
C ASP A 227 -1.95 -2.95 22.45
N ASN A 228 -2.12 -4.27 22.27
CA ASN A 228 -2.18 -5.32 23.30
C ASN A 228 -3.45 -5.28 24.17
N ILE A 229 -4.52 -4.62 23.71
CA ILE A 229 -5.82 -4.54 24.38
C ILE A 229 -6.92 -4.75 23.35
N VAL A 230 -7.68 -5.86 23.47
CA VAL A 230 -8.94 -5.99 22.72
C VAL A 230 -10.01 -5.13 23.37
N GLY A 231 -10.46 -4.10 22.68
CA GLY A 231 -11.37 -3.11 23.20
C GLY A 231 -12.26 -2.46 22.15
N ILE A 232 -12.67 -1.23 22.47
CA ILE A 232 -13.63 -0.50 21.65
C ILE A 232 -13.04 -0.08 20.31
N ILE A 233 -11.73 0.10 20.20
CA ILE A 233 -11.08 0.49 18.96
C ILE A 233 -11.12 -0.68 17.97
N ASP A 234 -10.76 -1.89 18.39
CA ASP A 234 -10.87 -3.13 17.59
C ASP A 234 -12.30 -3.37 17.10
N LEU A 235 -13.27 -3.17 18.01
CA LEU A 235 -14.68 -3.31 17.67
C LEU A 235 -15.11 -2.32 16.60
N LEU A 236 -14.66 -1.07 16.71
CA LEU A 236 -14.95 -0.03 15.73
C LEU A 236 -14.27 -0.32 14.39
N LEU A 237 -13.09 -0.93 14.38
CA LEU A 237 -12.42 -1.36 13.14
C LEU A 237 -13.24 -2.43 12.42
N VAL A 238 -13.73 -3.46 13.11
CA VAL A 238 -14.62 -4.48 12.51
C VAL A 238 -15.91 -3.83 11.98
N LEU A 239 -16.55 -2.98 12.78
CA LEU A 239 -17.82 -2.36 12.37
C LEU A 239 -17.66 -1.36 11.22
N ALA A 240 -16.52 -0.68 11.12
CA ALA A 240 -16.24 0.27 10.05
C ALA A 240 -15.94 -0.40 8.71
N ASN A 241 -15.45 -1.64 8.71
CA ASN A 241 -15.02 -2.37 7.51
C ASN A 241 -15.90 -3.58 7.18
N TRP A 242 -17.13 -3.64 7.70
CA TRP A 242 -18.03 -4.79 7.57
C TRP A 242 -18.32 -5.15 6.11
N GLY A 243 -17.91 -6.33 5.65
CA GLY A 243 -18.09 -6.83 4.29
C GLY A 243 -16.90 -7.66 3.81
N PRO A 244 -16.88 -8.06 2.53
CA PRO A 244 -15.77 -8.84 1.97
C PRO A 244 -14.45 -8.09 2.02
N CYS A 245 -13.39 -8.83 2.36
CA CYS A 245 -12.02 -8.35 2.25
C CYS A 245 -11.53 -8.40 0.79
N PRO A 246 -10.63 -7.47 0.42
CA PRO A 246 -10.06 -7.38 -0.92
C PRO A 246 -8.84 -8.28 -1.17
#